data_AF-A0AA95F6J5-F1
#
_entry.id   AF-A0AA95F6J5-F1
#
_cell.length_a   1.000
_cell.length_b   1.000
_cell.length_c   1.000
_cell.angle_alpha   90.00
_cell.angle_beta   90.00
_cell.angle_gamma   90.00
#
_symmetry.space_group_name_H-M   'P 1'
#
loop_
_entity.id
_entity.type
_entity.pdbx_description
1 polymer ?
#
loop_
_entity_poly.entity_id
_entity_poly.type
_entity_poly.pdbx_seq_one_letter_code
_entity_poly.pdbx_strand_id
1 'polypeptide(L)'
;MNSLLIAALAVLASPTLTMAKTQAAPAPAQAAAPAAPMVGPGVAATGVPVLPPAVAAPDCGGLVRSPAFCVTAQLDQVGALAEAYLAQFQTQGWLPADGDDNRVILVKRREAGGCDGMQMIAFYDESKPAEATAPGYLGFATIPGDVCTGQPAPAAGATPQ
;
A
#
# COMPACT_ATOMS: atom_id res chain seq x y z
N MET A 1 -12.97 70.43 38.59
CA MET A 1 -12.94 69.94 39.99
C MET A 1 -11.95 68.79 40.08
N ASN A 2 -11.08 68.87 41.08
CA ASN A 2 -10.39 67.80 41.84
C ASN A 2 -9.73 66.63 41.09
N SER A 3 -8.39 66.47 41.18
CA SER A 3 -7.58 66.05 42.37
C SER A 3 -7.69 64.55 42.63
N LEU A 4 -6.65 63.74 42.88
CA LEU A 4 -5.17 63.88 43.07
C LEU A 4 -4.52 62.57 42.51
N LEU A 5 -3.23 62.22 42.59
CA LEU A 5 -2.05 62.70 43.34
C LEU A 5 -0.76 62.53 42.48
N ILE A 6 0.33 62.00 43.05
CA ILE A 6 1.67 61.78 42.47
C ILE A 6 2.21 60.45 43.04
N ALA A 7 2.94 59.66 42.25
CA ALA A 7 3.98 58.76 42.76
C ALA A 7 5.03 58.48 41.68
N ALA A 8 6.26 58.95 41.87
CA ALA A 8 7.40 58.63 41.01
C ALA A 8 8.24 57.52 41.63
N LEU A 9 8.64 56.53 40.82
CA LEU A 9 9.73 55.61 41.14
C LEU A 9 10.59 55.43 39.90
N ALA A 10 11.81 55.98 39.95
CA ALA A 10 12.84 55.74 38.94
C ALA A 10 13.56 54.43 39.28
N VAL A 11 13.69 53.53 38.32
CA VAL A 11 14.57 52.36 38.40
C VAL A 11 15.47 52.33 37.17
N LEU A 12 16.78 52.41 37.43
CA LEU A 12 17.83 52.24 36.43
C LEU A 12 18.05 50.75 36.18
N ALA A 13 17.95 50.28 34.93
CA ALA A 13 18.46 48.97 34.53
C ALA A 13 18.81 48.91 33.03
N SER A 14 20.12 48.91 32.77
CA SER A 14 20.89 48.34 31.64
C SER A 14 20.24 48.06 30.27
N PRO A 15 20.85 48.51 29.15
CA PRO A 15 20.49 48.04 27.82
C PRO A 15 20.95 46.58 27.64
N THR A 16 19.99 45.65 27.57
CA THR A 16 20.28 44.29 27.09
C THR A 16 20.43 44.30 25.57
N LEU A 17 21.54 43.75 25.09
CA LEU A 17 21.78 43.52 23.66
C LEU A 17 20.64 42.67 23.10
N THR A 18 19.79 43.29 22.27
CA THR A 18 18.80 42.56 21.47
C THR A 18 19.54 41.79 20.40
N MET A 19 19.81 40.50 20.63
CA MET A 19 20.15 39.60 19.52
C MET A 19 18.94 39.54 18.58
N ALA A 20 19.11 40.09 17.38
CA ALA A 20 18.14 39.92 16.30
C ALA A 20 18.06 38.43 15.94
N LYS A 21 17.03 37.75 16.48
CA LYS A 21 16.74 36.37 16.17
C LYS A 21 16.17 36.31 14.76
N THR A 22 17.07 36.20 13.77
CA THR A 22 16.73 36.02 12.36
C THR A 22 15.77 34.85 12.25
N GLN A 23 14.50 35.17 11.96
CA GLN A 23 13.49 34.17 11.70
C GLN A 23 13.81 33.56 10.35
N ALA A 24 14.42 32.37 10.37
CA ALA A 24 14.52 31.55 9.17
C ALA A 24 13.09 31.28 8.68
N ALA A 25 12.79 31.69 7.45
CA ALA A 25 11.53 31.34 6.81
C ALA A 25 11.39 29.81 6.78
N PRO A 26 10.17 29.25 6.97
CA PRO A 26 9.97 27.82 6.82
C PRO A 26 10.39 27.42 5.41
N ALA A 27 11.37 26.51 5.32
CA ALA A 27 11.72 25.91 4.04
C ALA A 27 10.47 25.22 3.47
N PRO A 28 10.20 25.31 2.16
CA PRO A 28 9.08 24.62 1.56
C PRO A 28 9.23 23.13 1.83
N ALA A 29 8.23 22.52 2.48
CA ALA A 29 8.18 21.09 2.65
C ALA A 29 8.22 20.45 1.27
N GLN A 30 9.28 19.72 0.97
CA GLN A 30 9.38 18.94 -0.25
C GLN A 30 8.30 17.86 -0.14
N ALA A 31 7.23 18.02 -0.93
CA ALA A 31 6.21 17.00 -1.05
C ALA A 31 6.91 15.71 -1.50
N ALA A 32 6.87 14.68 -0.65
CA ALA A 32 7.34 13.36 -1.04
C ALA A 32 6.56 12.95 -2.29
N ALA A 33 7.27 12.53 -3.34
CA ALA A 33 6.61 11.99 -4.51
C ALA A 33 5.75 10.79 -4.06
N PRO A 34 4.53 10.62 -4.61
CA PRO A 34 3.69 9.49 -4.26
C PRO A 34 4.46 8.19 -4.47
N ALA A 35 4.54 7.38 -3.41
CA ALA A 35 5.25 6.13 -3.44
C ALA A 35 4.48 5.16 -4.33
N ALA A 36 5.08 4.78 -5.47
CA ALA A 36 4.46 3.82 -6.37
C ALA A 36 4.08 2.53 -5.61
N PRO A 37 2.89 1.96 -5.83
CA PRO A 37 2.41 0.80 -5.09
C PRO A 37 3.40 -0.36 -5.22
N MET A 38 3.99 -0.75 -4.09
CA MET A 38 5.08 -1.71 -4.07
C MET A 38 4.52 -3.14 -4.19
N VAL A 39 4.55 -3.69 -5.41
CA VAL A 39 4.71 -5.14 -5.58
C VAL A 39 6.03 -5.51 -4.90
N GLY A 40 6.00 -6.49 -3.99
CA GLY A 40 7.20 -6.96 -3.29
C GLY A 40 8.31 -7.45 -4.25
N PRO A 41 9.50 -7.82 -3.74
CA PRO A 41 10.65 -8.25 -4.55
C PRO A 41 10.49 -9.66 -5.16
N GLY A 42 9.29 -10.00 -5.62
CA GLY A 42 8.94 -11.26 -6.24
C GLY A 42 9.29 -11.35 -7.72
N VAL A 43 9.03 -12.54 -8.27
CA VAL A 43 9.08 -12.81 -9.72
C VAL A 43 7.67 -12.67 -10.29
N ALA A 44 7.53 -12.22 -11.54
CA ALA A 44 6.24 -12.14 -12.20
C ALA A 44 5.51 -13.51 -12.16
N ALA A 45 4.25 -13.53 -11.73
CA ALA A 45 3.51 -14.78 -11.60
C ALA A 45 3.24 -15.42 -12.98
N THR A 46 3.45 -16.74 -13.07
CA THR A 46 3.21 -17.51 -14.30
C THR A 46 1.92 -18.33 -14.19
N GLY A 47 1.23 -18.53 -15.31
CA GLY A 47 -0.02 -19.30 -15.33
C GLY A 47 -1.25 -18.57 -14.77
N VAL A 48 -1.14 -17.28 -14.40
CA VAL A 48 -2.30 -16.43 -14.10
C VAL A 48 -3.04 -16.16 -15.42
N PRO A 49 -4.34 -16.53 -15.52
CA PRO A 49 -5.14 -16.28 -16.72
C PRO A 49 -5.62 -14.82 -16.77
N VAL A 50 -5.97 -14.33 -17.96
CA VAL A 50 -6.66 -13.04 -18.11
C VAL A 50 -8.17 -13.28 -17.99
N LEU A 51 -8.81 -12.67 -16.98
CA LEU A 51 -10.26 -12.78 -16.76
C LEU A 51 -11.03 -11.60 -17.36
N PRO A 52 -12.12 -11.80 -18.13
CA PRO A 52 -12.98 -10.71 -18.57
C PRO A 52 -13.53 -9.91 -17.38
N PRO A 53 -13.70 -8.56 -17.49
CA PRO A 53 -13.48 -7.74 -18.69
C PRO A 53 -12.03 -7.29 -18.90
N ALA A 54 -11.07 -7.78 -18.10
CA ALA A 54 -9.69 -7.31 -18.15
C ALA A 54 -8.93 -7.74 -19.40
N VAL A 55 -7.88 -6.99 -19.72
CA VAL A 55 -6.90 -7.32 -20.76
C VAL A 55 -5.48 -7.34 -20.18
N ALA A 56 -4.56 -8.06 -20.82
CA ALA A 56 -3.16 -8.08 -20.37
C ALA A 56 -2.51 -6.69 -20.50
N ALA A 57 -1.80 -6.25 -19.47
CA ALA A 57 -1.10 -4.98 -19.39
C ALA A 57 0.41 -5.24 -19.16
N PRO A 58 1.19 -5.56 -20.21
CA PRO A 58 2.55 -6.07 -20.07
C PRO A 58 3.57 -5.08 -19.47
N ASP A 59 3.22 -3.80 -19.40
CA ASP A 59 4.00 -2.72 -18.80
C ASP A 59 3.46 -2.28 -17.42
N CYS A 60 2.38 -2.89 -16.91
CA CYS A 60 1.65 -2.46 -15.72
C CYS A 60 1.29 -0.96 -15.72
N GLY A 61 1.05 -0.36 -16.90
CA GLY A 61 0.81 1.08 -17.06
C GLY A 61 2.03 1.97 -16.73
N GLY A 62 3.23 1.40 -16.61
CA GLY A 62 4.44 2.06 -16.15
C GLY A 62 4.51 2.34 -14.64
N LEU A 63 3.52 1.86 -13.87
CA LEU A 63 3.36 2.18 -12.44
C LEU A 63 4.18 1.25 -11.53
N VAL A 64 4.46 0.02 -11.95
CA VAL A 64 5.17 -0.99 -11.15
C VAL A 64 6.64 -1.07 -11.59
N ARG A 65 7.57 -1.06 -10.62
CA ARG A 65 9.03 -1.13 -10.85
C ARG A 65 9.62 -2.54 -10.74
N SER A 66 8.93 -3.45 -10.06
CA SER A 66 9.30 -4.86 -9.85
C SER A 66 8.62 -5.79 -10.87
N PRO A 67 9.14 -7.00 -11.13
CA PRO A 67 8.52 -7.93 -12.06
C PRO A 67 7.13 -8.39 -11.58
N ALA A 68 6.10 -8.12 -12.38
CA ALA A 68 4.74 -8.58 -12.16
C ALA A 68 4.11 -9.04 -13.49
N PHE A 69 3.20 -10.00 -13.43
CA PHE A 69 2.19 -10.15 -14.47
C PHE A 69 1.07 -9.17 -14.15
N CYS A 70 0.59 -8.39 -15.13
CA CYS A 70 -0.42 -7.37 -14.90
C CYS A 70 -1.57 -7.48 -15.89
N VAL A 71 -2.77 -7.18 -15.41
CA VAL A 71 -3.97 -6.95 -16.24
C VAL A 71 -4.57 -5.59 -15.92
N THR A 72 -5.32 -5.03 -16.85
CA THR A 72 -6.02 -3.76 -16.68
C THR A 72 -7.50 -3.86 -17.03
N ALA A 73 -8.31 -3.09 -16.33
CA ALA A 73 -9.75 -2.89 -16.55
C ALA A 73 -10.10 -1.42 -16.20
N GLN A 74 -11.37 -1.04 -16.34
CA GLN A 74 -11.85 0.23 -15.78
C GLN A 74 -11.78 0.19 -14.25
N LEU A 75 -11.43 1.32 -13.63
CA LEU A 75 -11.17 1.45 -12.20
C LEU A 75 -12.38 1.01 -11.35
N ASP A 76 -13.59 1.32 -11.80
CA ASP A 76 -14.83 0.89 -11.14
C ASP A 76 -15.10 -0.63 -11.17
N GLN A 77 -14.43 -1.37 -12.07
CA GLN A 77 -14.53 -2.83 -12.17
C GLN A 77 -13.44 -3.59 -11.39
N VAL A 78 -12.39 -2.91 -10.89
CA VAL A 78 -11.21 -3.58 -10.29
C VAL A 78 -11.57 -4.40 -9.06
N GLY A 79 -12.51 -3.93 -8.21
CA GLY A 79 -12.95 -4.68 -7.03
C GLY A 79 -13.60 -6.02 -7.38
N ALA A 80 -14.60 -6.00 -8.27
CA ALA A 80 -15.27 -7.22 -8.74
C ALA A 80 -14.31 -8.15 -9.51
N LEU A 81 -13.36 -7.58 -10.26
CA LEU A 81 -12.31 -8.36 -10.92
C LEU A 81 -11.38 -9.05 -9.91
N ALA A 82 -10.99 -8.36 -8.83
CA ALA A 82 -10.16 -8.95 -7.77
C ALA A 82 -10.87 -10.11 -7.08
N GLU A 83 -12.16 -9.97 -6.77
CA GLU A 83 -12.98 -11.07 -6.23
C GLU A 83 -13.06 -12.27 -7.20
N ALA A 84 -13.22 -12.03 -8.51
CA ALA A 84 -13.20 -13.09 -9.51
C ALA A 84 -11.85 -13.84 -9.56
N TYR A 85 -10.72 -13.12 -9.45
CA TYR A 85 -9.41 -13.75 -9.31
C TYR A 85 -9.28 -14.57 -8.03
N LEU A 86 -9.74 -14.06 -6.88
CA LEU A 86 -9.71 -14.81 -5.62
C LEU A 86 -10.53 -16.10 -5.70
N ALA A 87 -11.75 -16.04 -6.26
CA ALA A 87 -12.59 -17.22 -6.48
C ALA A 87 -11.90 -18.24 -7.39
N GLN A 88 -11.30 -17.79 -8.50
CA GLN A 88 -10.56 -18.65 -9.40
C GLN A 88 -9.33 -19.29 -8.73
N PHE A 89 -8.54 -18.52 -8.00
CA PHE A 89 -7.36 -19.03 -7.31
C PHE A 89 -7.71 -20.05 -6.20
N GLN A 90 -8.85 -19.88 -5.52
CA GLN A 90 -9.39 -20.88 -4.59
C GLN A 90 -9.68 -22.23 -5.29
N THR A 91 -10.25 -22.24 -6.49
CA THR A 91 -10.44 -23.49 -7.27
C THR A 91 -9.11 -24.17 -7.64
N GLN A 92 -8.01 -23.43 -7.63
CA GLN A 92 -6.65 -23.91 -7.91
C GLN A 92 -5.86 -24.26 -6.64
N GLY A 93 -6.47 -24.18 -5.46
CA GLY A 93 -5.86 -24.51 -4.16
C GLY A 93 -5.01 -23.40 -3.54
N TRP A 94 -5.11 -22.16 -4.04
CA TRP A 94 -4.53 -20.98 -3.40
C TRP A 94 -5.54 -20.40 -2.40
N LEU A 95 -5.08 -20.05 -1.20
CA LEU A 95 -5.91 -19.51 -0.13
C LEU A 95 -5.38 -18.13 0.30
N PRO A 96 -6.24 -17.12 0.53
CA PRO A 96 -5.80 -15.87 1.14
C PRO A 96 -5.27 -16.15 2.56
N ALA A 97 -4.14 -15.55 2.91
CA ALA A 97 -3.48 -15.74 4.21
C ALA A 97 -3.20 -14.42 4.94
N ASP A 98 -3.00 -13.32 4.20
CA ASP A 98 -2.74 -11.97 4.73
C ASP A 98 -3.13 -10.92 3.67
N GLY A 99 -3.23 -9.64 4.05
CA GLY A 99 -3.57 -8.57 3.12
C GLY A 99 -3.90 -7.22 3.76
N ASP A 100 -4.17 -6.24 2.91
CA ASP A 100 -4.80 -4.96 3.24
C ASP A 100 -5.77 -4.56 2.11
N ASP A 101 -6.36 -3.36 2.19
CA ASP A 101 -7.42 -2.89 1.29
C ASP A 101 -7.07 -3.02 -0.20
N ASN A 102 -5.79 -2.97 -0.57
CA ASN A 102 -5.32 -3.05 -1.96
C ASN A 102 -4.45 -4.28 -2.26
N ARG A 103 -4.12 -5.14 -1.28
CA ARG A 103 -3.21 -6.29 -1.48
C ARG A 103 -3.75 -7.54 -0.82
N VAL A 104 -3.70 -8.66 -1.54
CA VAL A 104 -3.94 -10.00 -0.98
C VAL A 104 -2.70 -10.87 -1.15
N ILE A 105 -2.26 -11.48 -0.06
CA ILE A 105 -1.25 -12.54 -0.05
C ILE A 105 -1.96 -13.88 -0.07
N LEU A 106 -1.75 -14.63 -1.15
CA LEU A 106 -2.24 -16.00 -1.34
C LEU A 106 -1.12 -17.00 -1.06
N VAL A 107 -1.48 -18.13 -0.45
CA VAL A 107 -0.58 -19.27 -0.20
C VAL A 107 -1.16 -20.55 -0.77
N LYS A 108 -0.30 -21.43 -1.29
CA LYS A 108 -0.68 -22.77 -1.73
C LYS A 108 0.26 -23.80 -1.10
N ARG A 109 -0.30 -24.83 -0.48
CA ARG A 109 0.48 -25.89 0.17
C ARG A 109 1.13 -26.79 -0.87
N ARG A 110 2.39 -27.13 -0.66
CA ARG A 110 3.14 -28.11 -1.44
C ARG A 110 3.01 -29.49 -0.80
N GLU A 111 2.95 -30.55 -1.63
CA GLU A 111 2.81 -31.94 -1.15
C GLU A 111 4.00 -32.37 -0.29
N ALA A 112 5.21 -31.91 -0.62
CA ALA A 112 6.44 -32.16 0.14
C ALA A 112 6.58 -31.31 1.42
N GLY A 113 5.54 -30.55 1.79
CA GLY A 113 5.57 -29.60 2.90
C GLY A 113 5.97 -28.18 2.49
N GLY A 114 5.59 -27.22 3.35
CA GLY A 114 5.74 -25.79 3.07
C GLY A 114 4.70 -25.25 2.09
N CYS A 115 4.83 -23.97 1.73
CA CYS A 115 3.90 -23.28 0.85
C CYS A 115 4.59 -22.40 -0.19
N ASP A 116 4.01 -22.37 -1.38
CA ASP A 116 4.25 -21.32 -2.37
C ASP A 116 3.46 -20.06 -1.97
N GLY A 117 4.00 -18.88 -2.26
CA GLY A 117 3.35 -17.59 -2.03
C GLY A 117 3.11 -16.80 -3.31
N MET A 118 1.99 -16.08 -3.39
CA MET A 118 1.68 -15.16 -4.47
C MET A 118 0.99 -13.91 -3.92
N GLN A 119 1.48 -12.74 -4.33
CA GLN A 119 0.83 -11.45 -4.06
C GLN A 119 -0.06 -11.08 -5.26
N MET A 120 -1.31 -10.71 -4.97
CA MET A 120 -2.16 -9.89 -5.84
C MET A 120 -2.21 -8.47 -5.27
N ILE A 121 -2.08 -7.44 -6.11
CA ILE A 121 -2.24 -6.04 -5.70
C ILE A 121 -3.11 -5.28 -6.70
N ALA A 122 -4.00 -4.42 -6.20
CA ALA A 122 -4.76 -3.45 -6.96
C ALA A 122 -4.07 -2.08 -6.93
N PHE A 123 -4.05 -1.39 -8.07
CA PHE A 123 -3.48 -0.05 -8.17
C PHE A 123 -4.02 0.72 -9.39
N TYR A 124 -3.82 2.03 -9.36
CA TYR A 124 -4.11 2.95 -10.47
C TYR A 124 -3.12 4.13 -10.43
N ASP A 125 -3.23 5.04 -11.40
CA ASP A 125 -2.38 6.24 -11.45
C ASP A 125 -2.91 7.34 -10.53
N GLU A 126 -2.43 7.37 -9.28
CA GLU A 126 -2.79 8.38 -8.28
C GLU A 126 -2.32 9.82 -8.62
N SER A 127 -1.52 10.01 -9.67
CA SER A 127 -1.22 11.36 -10.19
C SER A 127 -2.37 11.98 -10.99
N LYS A 128 -3.42 11.19 -11.27
CA LYS A 128 -4.63 11.59 -11.99
C LYS A 128 -5.87 11.48 -11.10
N PRO A 129 -6.98 12.18 -11.42
CA PRO A 129 -8.26 11.97 -10.77
C PRO A 129 -8.73 10.51 -10.88
N ALA A 130 -9.26 9.97 -9.78
CA ALA A 130 -9.85 8.63 -9.75
C ALA A 130 -11.24 8.63 -10.42
N GLU A 131 -11.27 8.57 -11.75
CA GLU A 131 -12.49 8.46 -12.54
C GLU A 131 -12.87 6.99 -12.76
N ALA A 132 -14.17 6.67 -12.78
CA ALA A 132 -14.66 5.29 -12.94
C ALA A 132 -14.09 4.58 -14.18
N THR A 133 -13.97 5.31 -15.29
CA THR A 133 -13.47 4.80 -16.58
C THR A 133 -11.94 4.82 -16.71
N ALA A 134 -11.22 5.34 -15.71
CA ALA A 134 -9.75 5.38 -15.73
C ALA A 134 -9.17 3.96 -15.69
N PRO A 135 -7.95 3.73 -16.21
CA PRO A 135 -7.28 2.43 -16.09
C PRO A 135 -6.95 2.10 -14.64
N GLY A 136 -7.56 1.04 -14.13
CA GLY A 136 -7.14 0.33 -12.94
C GLY A 136 -6.42 -0.97 -13.31
N TYR A 137 -5.60 -1.49 -12.40
CA TYR A 137 -4.72 -2.63 -12.65
C TYR A 137 -4.77 -3.64 -11.51
N LEU A 138 -4.59 -4.91 -11.86
CA LEU A 138 -4.21 -5.96 -10.92
C LEU A 138 -2.83 -6.51 -11.31
N GLY A 139 -1.91 -6.53 -10.36
CA GLY A 139 -0.55 -7.06 -10.50
C GLY A 139 -0.35 -8.34 -9.68
N PHE A 140 0.33 -9.32 -10.26
CA PHE A 140 0.55 -10.65 -9.69
C PHE A 140 2.04 -11.01 -9.70
N ALA A 141 2.58 -11.34 -8.52
CA ALA A 141 3.97 -11.76 -8.36
C ALA A 141 4.10 -12.91 -7.34
N THR A 142 4.96 -13.90 -7.61
CA THR A 142 5.28 -14.97 -6.66
C THR A 142 6.25 -14.48 -5.59
N ILE A 143 5.95 -14.79 -4.34
CA ILE A 143 6.78 -14.45 -3.18
C ILE A 143 7.83 -15.58 -3.01
N PRO A 144 9.13 -15.27 -3.03
CA PRO A 144 10.17 -16.28 -2.91
C PRO A 144 10.29 -16.83 -1.48
N GLY A 145 10.57 -18.12 -1.35
CA GLY A 145 10.76 -18.81 -0.07
C GLY A 145 9.57 -19.68 0.32
N ASP A 146 9.55 -20.14 1.57
CA ASP A 146 8.43 -20.89 2.14
C ASP A 146 7.59 -19.96 3.01
N VAL A 147 6.46 -19.50 2.48
CA VAL A 147 5.59 -18.52 3.16
C VAL A 147 4.79 -19.10 4.32
N CYS A 148 4.88 -20.41 4.59
CA CYS A 148 4.22 -21.05 5.72
C CYS A 148 5.13 -21.23 6.95
N THR A 149 6.41 -20.83 6.89
CA THR A 149 7.29 -20.88 8.07
C THR A 149 6.83 -19.89 9.15
N GLY A 150 6.12 -20.39 10.15
CA GLY A 150 5.50 -19.60 11.23
C GLY A 150 4.02 -19.92 11.46
N GLN A 151 3.35 -20.53 10.48
CA GLN A 151 1.94 -20.93 10.59
C GLN A 151 1.84 -22.36 11.17
N PRO A 152 1.14 -22.58 12.31
CA PRO A 152 0.91 -23.93 12.80
C PRO A 152 0.18 -24.78 11.77
N ALA A 153 0.59 -26.05 11.62
CA ALA A 153 -0.19 -27.00 10.85
C ALA A 153 -1.60 -27.13 11.49
N PRO A 154 -2.69 -27.17 10.71
CA PRO A 154 -4.02 -27.41 11.25
C PRO A 154 -4.01 -28.75 11.99
N ALA A 155 -4.47 -28.74 13.25
CA ALA A 155 -4.52 -29.96 14.04
C ALA A 155 -5.45 -30.98 13.34
N ALA A 156 -4.87 -32.09 12.88
CA ALA A 156 -5.63 -33.17 12.28
C ALA A 156 -6.44 -33.88 13.38
N GLY A 157 -7.76 -33.75 13.32
CA GLY A 157 -8.69 -34.57 14.09
C GLY A 157 -8.87 -34.17 15.56
N ALA A 158 -9.64 -33.11 15.81
CA ALA A 158 -10.42 -32.98 17.03
C ALA A 158 -11.89 -33.28 16.71
N THR A 159 -12.26 -34.56 16.68
CA THR A 159 -13.67 -34.97 16.76
C THR A 159 -14.23 -34.57 18.13
N PRO A 160 -15.35 -33.82 18.21
CA PRO A 160 -16.06 -33.64 19.47
C PRO A 160 -16.49 -35.00 20.02
N GLN A 161 -16.31 -35.21 21.33
CA GLN A 161 -17.00 -36.25 22.10
C GLN A 161 -18.34 -35.71 22.61
#